data_AF-A0A314U6C3-F1
#
_entry.id   AF-A0A314U6C3-F1
#
_cell.length_a   1.000
_cell.length_b   1.000
_cell.length_c   1.000
_cell.angle_alpha   90.00
_cell.angle_beta   90.00
_cell.angle_gamma   90.00
#
_symmetry.space_group_name_H-M   'P 1'
#
loop_
_entity.id
_entity.type
_entity.pdbx_description
1 polymer ?
#
loop_
_entity_poly.entity_id
_entity_poly.type
_entity_poly.pdbx_seq_one_letter_code
_entity_poly.pdbx_strand_id
1 'polypeptide(L)'
;MAFIGDSVARNHVESLLCLLSQEESPKDVYKDSEDRFRTWYFPQHDFTLMKLWSKYLIAADERMVNGTGSGTFNLHLDRLDDQWARHLPDLDYAMVSGGHWFFRVIHAVRMAFRTVFKHIKDCKNCRGGLMALLRTFAPAHFENGAWNTGGYCNRTSPFSEAQIDLGTFDWEMRNIQIEEFERGRREGEMKGKKFGVLDITRAMLMRADGHPGAHWGNQWMKGYNDCVHWCMPGPVDYWNHFLMAIIRNEGGLVS
;
A
#
# COMPACT_ATOMS: atom_id res chain seq x y z
N MET A 1 -5.42 9.94 9.27
CA MET A 1 -5.00 8.62 8.72
C MET A 1 -4.31 8.83 7.39
N ALA A 2 -3.13 8.25 7.17
CA ALA A 2 -2.43 8.31 5.89
C ALA A 2 -2.18 6.93 5.30
N PHE A 3 -2.37 6.82 3.99
CA PHE A 3 -1.96 5.67 3.16
C PHE A 3 -0.67 6.02 2.46
N ILE A 4 0.40 5.29 2.80
CA ILE A 4 1.77 5.50 2.36
C ILE A 4 2.16 4.33 1.46
N GLY A 5 2.45 4.61 0.18
CA GLY A 5 2.83 3.54 -0.73
C GLY A 5 2.64 3.82 -2.21
N ASP A 6 2.66 2.75 -3.00
CA ASP A 6 2.57 2.80 -4.45
C ASP A 6 1.12 3.01 -4.96
N SER A 7 0.90 2.81 -6.26
CA SER A 7 -0.42 2.98 -6.88
C SER A 7 -1.49 2.00 -6.35
N VAL A 8 -1.09 0.88 -5.73
CA VAL A 8 -2.06 -0.02 -5.08
C VAL A 8 -2.46 0.51 -3.70
N ALA A 9 -1.59 1.29 -3.04
CA ALA A 9 -1.98 2.08 -1.87
C ALA A 9 -2.99 3.18 -2.25
N ARG A 10 -2.82 3.83 -3.41
CA ARG A 10 -3.82 4.74 -3.99
C ARG A 10 -5.17 4.03 -4.17
N ASN A 11 -5.17 2.83 -4.75
CA ASN A 11 -6.38 2.04 -4.95
C ASN A 11 -7.14 1.81 -3.63
N HIS A 12 -6.41 1.51 -2.54
CA HIS A 12 -6.98 1.28 -1.21
C HIS A 12 -7.63 2.55 -0.63
N VAL A 13 -6.93 3.70 -0.67
CA VAL A 13 -7.46 4.96 -0.14
C VAL A 13 -8.63 5.49 -0.98
N GLU A 14 -8.64 5.27 -2.30
CA GLU A 14 -9.76 5.64 -3.17
C GLU A 14 -11.01 4.81 -2.84
N SER A 15 -10.87 3.51 -2.59
CA SER A 15 -11.98 2.67 -2.11
C SER A 15 -12.49 3.17 -0.75
N LEU A 16 -11.59 3.50 0.20
CA LEU A 16 -12.00 4.03 1.50
C LEU A 16 -12.74 5.37 1.35
N LEU A 17 -12.23 6.25 0.51
CA LEU A 17 -12.83 7.54 0.21
C LEU A 17 -14.26 7.37 -0.32
N CYS A 18 -14.49 6.43 -1.24
CA CYS A 18 -15.83 6.10 -1.76
C CYS A 18 -16.78 5.63 -0.65
N LEU A 19 -16.31 4.77 0.26
CA LEU A 19 -17.09 4.28 1.39
C LEU A 19 -17.46 5.41 2.36
N LEU A 20 -16.48 6.25 2.72
CA LEU A 20 -16.70 7.39 3.63
C LEU A 20 -17.59 8.48 3.01
N SER A 21 -17.54 8.64 1.68
CA SER A 21 -18.35 9.63 0.96
C SER A 21 -19.85 9.32 0.98
N GLN A 22 -20.25 8.12 1.40
CA GLN A 22 -21.66 7.81 1.67
C GLN A 22 -22.20 8.51 2.93
N GLU A 23 -21.31 8.85 3.87
CA GLU A 23 -21.65 9.56 5.10
C GLU A 23 -21.41 11.06 4.97
N GLU A 24 -20.24 11.45 4.46
CA GLU A 24 -19.85 12.85 4.35
C GLU A 24 -18.98 13.09 3.11
N SER A 25 -19.34 14.08 2.30
CA SER A 25 -18.47 14.52 1.20
C SER A 25 -17.27 15.30 1.74
N PRO A 26 -16.02 14.84 1.50
CA PRO A 26 -14.86 15.50 2.04
C PRO A 26 -14.49 16.78 1.28
N LYS A 27 -13.83 17.69 2.00
CA LYS A 27 -13.12 18.83 1.42
C LYS A 27 -11.75 18.38 0.91
N ASP A 28 -11.44 18.66 -0.35
CA ASP A 28 -10.10 18.48 -0.92
C ASP A 28 -9.22 19.65 -0.47
N VAL A 29 -8.42 19.45 0.57
CA VAL A 29 -7.66 20.54 1.23
C VAL A 29 -6.27 20.70 0.67
N TYR A 30 -5.71 19.66 0.05
CA TYR A 30 -4.41 19.72 -0.60
C TYR A 30 -4.32 18.67 -1.69
N LYS A 31 -3.77 19.08 -2.84
CA LYS A 31 -3.43 18.20 -3.96
C LYS A 31 -2.19 18.76 -4.66
N ASP A 32 -1.16 17.94 -4.85
CA ASP A 32 0.00 18.32 -5.66
C ASP A 32 -0.29 18.21 -7.18
N SER A 33 0.57 18.80 -8.01
CA SER A 33 0.37 18.86 -9.47
C SER A 33 0.31 17.49 -10.14
N GLU A 34 0.96 16.48 -9.56
CA GLU A 34 1.02 15.12 -10.08
C GLU A 34 0.02 14.16 -9.41
N ASP A 35 -0.81 14.65 -8.48
CA ASP A 35 -1.72 13.83 -7.69
C ASP A 35 -1.01 12.64 -6.98
N ARG A 36 0.24 12.85 -6.56
CA ARG A 36 1.00 11.92 -5.71
C ARG A 36 0.65 12.13 -4.23
N PHE A 37 0.42 13.37 -3.84
CA PHE A 37 0.10 13.74 -2.47
C PHE A 37 -1.26 14.43 -2.44
N ARG A 38 -2.19 13.87 -1.67
CA ARG A 38 -3.54 14.43 -1.55
C ARG A 38 -4.05 14.30 -0.12
N THR A 39 -4.80 15.30 0.33
CA THR A 39 -5.40 15.34 1.65
C THR A 39 -6.87 15.73 1.53
N TRP A 40 -7.71 14.89 2.14
CA TRP A 40 -9.14 15.09 2.27
C TRP A 40 -9.47 15.31 3.75
N TYR A 41 -10.34 16.28 4.01
CA TYR A 41 -10.83 16.58 5.35
C TYR A 41 -12.34 16.38 5.43
N PHE A 42 -12.80 15.72 6.48
CA PHE A 42 -14.19 15.42 6.80
C PHE A 42 -14.59 16.23 8.04
N PRO A 43 -15.10 17.48 7.87
CA PRO A 43 -15.36 18.41 8.96
C PRO A 43 -16.28 17.90 10.07
N GLN A 44 -17.30 17.10 9.75
CA GLN A 44 -18.27 16.65 10.78
C GLN A 44 -17.62 15.67 11.78
N HIS A 45 -16.58 14.97 11.34
CA HIS A 45 -15.89 13.94 12.13
C HIS A 45 -14.49 14.37 12.57
N ASP A 46 -14.08 15.59 12.23
CA ASP A 46 -12.70 16.07 12.36
C ASP A 46 -11.66 15.05 11.84
N PHE A 47 -12.01 14.37 10.75
CA PHE A 47 -11.22 13.27 10.21
C PHE A 47 -10.43 13.71 8.99
N THR A 48 -9.12 13.46 9.01
CA THR A 48 -8.24 13.74 7.87
C THR A 48 -7.76 12.44 7.24
N LEU A 49 -7.97 12.31 5.93
CA LEU A 49 -7.50 11.20 5.11
C LEU A 49 -6.41 11.68 4.15
N MET A 50 -5.29 10.97 4.10
CA MET A 50 -4.15 11.36 3.26
C MET A 50 -3.72 10.21 2.34
N LYS A 51 -3.40 10.56 1.11
CA LYS A 51 -2.64 9.74 0.16
C LYS A 51 -1.23 10.29 0.09
N LEU A 52 -0.23 9.50 0.47
CA LEU A 52 1.18 9.84 0.44
C LEU A 52 1.91 8.84 -0.46
N TRP A 53 1.98 9.15 -1.75
CA TRP A 53 2.57 8.22 -2.71
C TRP A 53 4.08 8.08 -2.49
N SER A 54 4.57 6.85 -2.58
CA SER A 54 6.00 6.51 -2.65
C SER A 54 6.20 5.17 -3.35
N LYS A 55 7.08 5.13 -4.37
CA LYS A 55 7.43 3.89 -5.09
C LYS A 55 8.04 2.83 -4.17
N TYR A 56 8.95 3.27 -3.30
CA TYR A 56 9.86 2.41 -2.57
C TYR A 56 9.77 2.56 -1.05
N LEU A 57 9.01 3.53 -0.53
CA LEU A 57 8.95 3.92 0.90
C LEU A 57 10.25 4.53 1.45
N ILE A 58 11.39 4.13 0.90
CA ILE A 58 12.73 4.67 1.15
C ILE A 58 13.11 5.71 0.10
N ALA A 59 14.09 6.55 0.42
CA ALA A 59 14.63 7.53 -0.50
C ALA A 59 15.16 6.84 -1.76
N ALA A 60 14.84 7.41 -2.92
CA ALA A 60 15.25 6.89 -4.21
C ALA A 60 15.53 8.03 -5.19
N ASP A 61 16.66 7.96 -5.87
CA ASP A 61 17.03 8.94 -6.90
C ASP A 61 16.98 8.31 -8.28
N GLU A 62 16.28 8.94 -9.21
CA GLU A 62 16.28 8.52 -10.61
C GLU A 62 17.64 8.83 -11.24
N ARG A 63 18.22 7.83 -11.92
CA ARG A 63 19.44 8.02 -12.70
C ARG A 63 19.13 8.87 -13.92
N MET A 64 19.87 9.95 -14.08
CA MET A 64 19.80 10.83 -15.24
C MET A 64 20.79 10.37 -16.31
N VAL A 65 20.31 10.21 -17.55
CA VAL A 65 21.13 9.91 -18.73
C VAL A 65 20.86 11.02 -19.75
N ASN A 66 21.91 11.76 -20.12
CA ASN A 66 21.83 12.90 -21.05
C ASN A 66 20.75 13.94 -20.69
N GLY A 67 20.55 14.21 -19.40
CA GLY A 67 19.53 15.15 -18.92
C GLY A 67 18.09 14.61 -18.90
N THR A 68 17.89 13.34 -19.28
CA THR A 68 16.59 12.65 -19.24
C THR A 68 16.57 11.57 -18.16
N GLY A 69 15.41 11.39 -17.51
CA GLY A 69 15.20 10.31 -16.55
C GLY A 69 15.27 8.95 -17.24
N SER A 70 16.11 8.05 -16.72
CA SER A 70 16.32 6.72 -17.31
C SER A 70 15.26 5.69 -16.90
N GLY A 71 14.37 6.02 -15.95
CA GLY A 71 13.50 5.06 -15.28
C GLY A 71 14.21 4.09 -14.33
N THR A 72 15.53 4.19 -14.18
CA THR A 72 16.33 3.39 -13.24
C THR A 72 16.60 4.19 -11.97
N PHE A 73 16.43 3.57 -10.79
CA PHE A 73 16.53 4.25 -9.51
C PHE A 73 17.68 3.71 -8.66
N ASN A 74 18.39 4.60 -7.97
CA ASN A 74 19.29 4.27 -6.87
C ASN A 74 18.50 4.29 -5.57
N LEU A 75 18.45 3.15 -4.86
CA LEU A 75 17.70 3.01 -3.61
C LEU A 75 18.60 3.21 -2.39
N HIS A 76 18.20 4.08 -1.47
CA HIS A 76 18.90 4.32 -0.21
C HIS A 76 18.25 3.51 0.91
N LEU A 77 18.71 2.27 1.09
CA LEU A 77 18.05 1.27 1.92
C LEU A 77 17.98 1.60 3.42
N ASP A 78 18.72 2.60 3.88
CA ASP A 78 18.84 3.04 5.27
C ASP A 78 18.11 4.37 5.56
N ARG A 79 17.51 5.01 4.55
CA ARG A 79 16.86 6.32 4.66
C ARG A 79 15.43 6.29 4.13
N LEU A 80 14.49 6.86 4.89
CA LEU A 80 13.11 7.02 4.41
C LEU A 80 13.01 8.06 3.30
N ASP A 81 11.95 7.95 2.52
CA ASP A 81 11.53 9.04 1.65
C ASP A 81 10.92 10.16 2.50
N ASP A 82 11.65 11.27 2.59
CA ASP A 82 11.32 12.43 3.43
C ASP A 82 9.98 13.07 3.05
N GLN A 83 9.52 12.89 1.80
CA GLN A 83 8.28 13.52 1.34
C GLN A 83 7.06 13.04 2.12
N TRP A 84 7.01 11.75 2.46
CA TRP A 84 5.97 11.19 3.31
C TRP A 84 6.40 11.12 4.80
N ALA A 85 7.67 10.85 5.09
CA ALA A 85 8.13 10.64 6.46
C ALA A 85 7.95 11.88 7.35
N ARG A 86 8.07 13.09 6.77
CA ARG A 86 7.82 14.37 7.46
C ARG A 86 6.42 14.49 8.07
N HIS A 87 5.45 13.72 7.59
CA HIS A 87 4.07 13.74 8.10
C HIS A 87 3.86 12.86 9.33
N LEU A 88 4.75 11.88 9.59
CA LEU A 88 4.62 10.93 10.70
C LEU A 88 4.31 11.58 12.07
N PRO A 89 4.91 12.74 12.43
CA PRO A 89 4.61 13.41 13.69
C PRO A 89 3.14 13.75 13.89
N ASP A 90 2.39 13.96 12.82
CA ASP A 90 1.01 14.45 12.85
C ASP A 90 -0.03 13.34 12.66
N LEU A 91 0.40 12.09 12.39
CA LEU A 91 -0.50 11.00 12.08
C LEU A 91 -0.97 10.23 13.32
N ASP A 92 -2.25 9.86 13.32
CA ASP A 92 -2.80 8.87 14.26
C ASP A 92 -2.70 7.44 13.71
N TYR A 93 -2.81 7.29 12.38
CA TYR A 93 -2.70 6.02 11.67
C TYR A 93 -1.84 6.17 10.43
N ALA A 94 -0.82 5.33 10.30
CA ALA A 94 0.06 5.25 9.14
C ALA A 94 -0.04 3.87 8.48
N MET A 95 -0.83 3.75 7.41
CA MET A 95 -0.98 2.55 6.59
C MET A 95 0.15 2.46 5.57
N VAL A 96 1.16 1.64 5.87
CA VAL A 96 2.32 1.40 5.02
C VAL A 96 2.04 0.20 4.11
N SER A 97 2.31 0.38 2.82
CA SER A 97 2.17 -0.70 1.86
C SER A 97 2.99 -0.48 0.59
N GLY A 98 3.43 -1.54 -0.09
CA GLY A 98 4.21 -1.40 -1.33
C GLY A 98 4.81 -2.72 -1.79
N GLY A 99 5.57 -2.70 -2.88
CA GLY A 99 6.33 -3.86 -3.37
C GLY A 99 6.44 -3.96 -4.90
N HIS A 100 5.46 -3.42 -5.64
CA HIS A 100 5.37 -3.61 -7.09
C HIS A 100 6.55 -3.00 -7.87
N TRP A 101 7.11 -1.90 -7.36
CA TRP A 101 8.21 -1.17 -8.00
C TRP A 101 9.59 -1.76 -7.75
N PHE A 102 9.71 -2.73 -6.85
CA PHE A 102 11.00 -3.37 -6.53
C PHE A 102 11.43 -4.41 -7.58
N PHE A 103 10.63 -4.65 -8.63
CA PHE A 103 10.93 -5.57 -9.74
C PHE A 103 11.51 -6.92 -9.29
N ARG A 104 10.91 -7.49 -8.23
CA ARG A 104 11.30 -8.79 -7.65
C ARG A 104 12.65 -8.83 -6.94
N VAL A 105 13.22 -7.68 -6.61
CA VAL A 105 14.42 -7.58 -5.75
C VAL A 105 14.02 -7.70 -4.28
N ILE A 106 13.85 -8.94 -3.84
CA ILE A 106 13.44 -9.36 -2.48
C ILE A 106 14.26 -8.67 -1.37
N HIS A 107 15.58 -8.61 -1.54
CA HIS A 107 16.46 -8.00 -0.53
C HIS A 107 16.14 -6.51 -0.30
N ALA A 108 15.86 -5.76 -1.38
CA ALA A 108 15.54 -4.34 -1.28
C ALA A 108 14.20 -4.12 -0.57
N VAL A 109 13.20 -4.99 -0.82
CA VAL A 109 11.92 -4.97 -0.10
C VAL A 109 12.13 -5.19 1.39
N ARG A 110 12.89 -6.22 1.76
CA ARG A 110 13.22 -6.50 3.17
C ARG A 110 13.83 -5.28 3.85
N MET A 111 14.82 -4.67 3.22
CA MET A 111 15.51 -3.52 3.79
C MET A 111 14.61 -2.27 3.87
N ALA A 112 13.78 -2.03 2.85
CA ALA A 112 12.83 -0.92 2.88
C ALA A 112 11.84 -1.04 4.04
N PHE A 113 11.18 -2.18 4.21
CA PHE A 113 10.25 -2.40 5.32
C PHE A 113 10.94 -2.38 6.69
N ARG A 114 12.16 -2.94 6.78
CA ARG A 114 13.00 -2.83 7.99
C ARG A 114 13.24 -1.37 8.37
N THR A 115 13.62 -0.54 7.40
CA THR A 115 13.91 0.89 7.63
C THR A 115 12.65 1.66 8.02
N VAL A 116 11.51 1.38 7.39
CA VAL A 116 10.20 1.97 7.76
C VAL A 116 9.84 1.67 9.21
N PHE A 117 9.77 0.39 9.58
CA PHE A 117 9.35 0.05 10.94
C PHE A 117 10.40 0.40 11.99
N LYS A 118 11.69 0.41 11.62
CA LYS A 118 12.75 0.94 12.48
C LYS A 118 12.56 2.43 12.77
N HIS A 119 12.21 3.22 11.76
CA HIS A 119 11.98 4.65 11.96
C HIS A 119 10.74 4.89 12.82
N ILE A 120 9.63 4.20 12.54
CA ILE A 120 8.38 4.37 13.29
C ILE A 120 8.57 3.97 14.77
N LYS A 121 9.21 2.83 15.05
CA LYS A 121 9.45 2.39 16.44
C LYS A 121 10.36 3.35 17.22
N ASP A 122 11.30 4.02 16.54
CA ASP A 122 12.27 4.93 17.16
C ASP A 122 11.82 6.41 17.09
N CYS A 123 10.65 6.70 16.52
CA CYS A 123 10.14 8.06 16.34
C CYS A 123 9.69 8.69 17.67
N LYS A 124 10.50 9.64 18.17
CA LYS A 124 10.30 10.34 19.45
C LYS A 124 9.29 11.49 19.38
N ASN A 125 9.18 12.14 18.22
CA ASN A 125 8.27 13.26 17.97
C ASN A 125 6.92 12.80 17.38
N CYS A 126 6.75 11.51 17.10
CA CYS A 126 5.45 10.95 16.71
C CYS A 126 4.47 10.96 17.89
N ARG A 127 3.19 11.24 17.59
CA ARG A 127 2.09 11.10 18.56
C ARG A 127 2.20 9.78 19.32
N GLY A 128 1.96 9.84 20.63
CA GLY A 128 2.00 8.63 21.49
C GLY A 128 0.98 7.57 21.06
N GLY A 129 -0.15 7.99 20.46
CA GLY A 129 -1.18 7.11 19.93
C GLY A 129 -0.97 6.65 18.48
N LEU A 130 0.12 7.03 17.80
CA LEU A 130 0.37 6.62 16.41
C LEU A 130 0.33 5.09 16.29
N MET A 131 -0.53 4.62 15.41
CA MET A 131 -0.64 3.22 15.02
C MET A 131 0.00 2.99 13.65
N ALA A 132 1.03 2.15 13.60
CA ALA A 132 1.65 1.69 12.37
C ALA A 132 0.87 0.50 11.82
N LEU A 133 0.33 0.63 10.61
CA LEU A 133 -0.42 -0.43 9.95
C LEU A 133 0.37 -0.96 8.76
N LEU A 134 0.42 -2.27 8.59
CA LEU A 134 0.91 -2.92 7.38
C LEU A 134 -0.26 -3.48 6.59
N ARG A 135 -0.41 -3.11 5.31
CA ARG A 135 -1.15 -3.92 4.33
C ARG A 135 -0.16 -4.77 3.54
N THR A 136 -0.29 -6.10 3.65
CA THR A 136 0.61 -7.03 2.94
C THR A 136 0.46 -6.92 1.41
N PHE A 137 1.33 -7.63 0.69
CA PHE A 137 1.45 -7.57 -0.75
C PHE A 137 0.11 -7.90 -1.43
N ALA A 138 -0.28 -7.06 -2.39
CA ALA A 138 -1.46 -7.31 -3.20
C ALA A 138 -0.99 -7.99 -4.50
N PRO A 139 -1.36 -9.26 -4.75
CA PRO A 139 -0.87 -10.01 -5.91
C PRO A 139 -1.43 -9.48 -7.23
N ALA A 140 -0.69 -9.70 -8.30
CA ALA A 140 -1.13 -9.48 -9.67
C ALA A 140 -1.47 -10.81 -10.34
N HIS A 141 -2.50 -10.86 -11.19
CA HIS A 141 -2.97 -12.11 -11.82
C HIS A 141 -2.79 -12.12 -13.33
N PHE A 142 -1.55 -11.96 -13.81
CA PHE A 142 -1.27 -12.10 -15.24
C PHE A 142 -1.29 -13.58 -15.67
N GLU A 143 -2.00 -13.86 -16.76
CA GLU A 143 -2.00 -15.14 -17.47
C GLU A 143 -1.43 -14.97 -18.88
N ASN A 144 -0.78 -16.01 -19.38
CA ASN A 144 -0.24 -16.08 -20.75
C ASN A 144 0.72 -14.94 -21.14
N GLY A 145 1.41 -14.37 -20.16
CA GLY A 145 2.40 -13.32 -20.36
C GLY A 145 2.58 -12.48 -19.10
N ALA A 146 3.49 -11.53 -19.15
CA ALA A 146 3.64 -10.48 -18.15
C ALA A 146 2.98 -9.19 -18.64
N TRP A 147 3.00 -8.17 -17.79
CA TRP A 147 2.44 -6.85 -18.10
C TRP A 147 2.94 -6.24 -19.43
N ASN A 148 4.17 -6.54 -19.84
CA ASN A 148 4.81 -6.01 -21.06
C ASN A 148 4.86 -7.01 -22.23
N THR A 149 4.43 -8.26 -22.03
CA THR A 149 4.49 -9.31 -23.07
C THR A 149 3.10 -9.80 -23.49
N GLY A 150 2.06 -9.02 -23.21
CA GLY A 150 0.68 -9.32 -23.64
C GLY A 150 -0.11 -10.18 -22.65
N GLY A 151 0.32 -10.29 -21.39
CA GLY A 151 -0.45 -10.97 -20.36
C GLY A 151 -1.82 -10.32 -20.12
N TYR A 152 -2.78 -11.13 -19.65
CA TYR A 152 -4.14 -10.70 -19.40
C TYR A 152 -4.73 -11.33 -18.12
N CYS A 153 -5.88 -10.81 -17.67
CA CYS A 153 -6.60 -11.23 -16.47
C CYS A 153 -8.11 -11.07 -16.73
N ASN A 154 -8.69 -11.98 -17.50
CA ASN A 154 -10.10 -11.92 -17.90
C ASN A 154 -10.97 -12.96 -17.18
N ARG A 155 -10.47 -13.52 -16.08
CA ARG A 155 -11.27 -14.41 -15.23
C ARG A 155 -12.46 -13.66 -14.67
N THR A 156 -13.60 -14.34 -14.59
CA THR A 156 -14.87 -13.78 -14.08
C THR A 156 -15.32 -14.46 -12.79
N SER A 157 -14.50 -15.35 -12.24
CA SER A 157 -14.77 -16.07 -11.00
C SER A 157 -13.49 -16.21 -10.18
N PRO A 158 -13.58 -16.17 -8.84
CA PRO A 158 -12.43 -16.35 -7.98
C PRO A 158 -11.86 -17.77 -8.09
N PHE A 159 -10.61 -17.90 -7.68
CA PHE A 159 -10.02 -19.18 -7.36
C PHE A 159 -10.52 -19.70 -6.01
N SER A 160 -10.52 -21.02 -5.87
CA SER A 160 -10.57 -21.70 -4.58
C SER A 160 -9.21 -21.71 -3.88
N GLU A 161 -9.20 -21.99 -2.57
CA GLU A 161 -7.96 -22.14 -1.80
C GLU A 161 -7.03 -23.25 -2.35
N ALA A 162 -7.56 -24.28 -3.01
CA ALA A 162 -6.75 -25.35 -3.59
C ALA A 162 -6.03 -24.92 -4.88
N GLN A 163 -6.42 -23.80 -5.48
CA GLN A 163 -5.87 -23.30 -6.74
C GLN A 163 -4.81 -22.21 -6.54
N ILE A 164 -4.66 -21.66 -5.34
CA ILE A 164 -3.62 -20.67 -5.05
C ILE A 164 -2.29 -21.36 -4.75
N ASP A 165 -1.21 -20.81 -5.29
CA ASP A 165 0.14 -21.31 -5.07
C ASP A 165 0.88 -20.43 -4.05
N LEU A 166 1.16 -21.01 -2.88
CA LEU A 166 1.91 -20.36 -1.80
C LEU A 166 3.43 -20.48 -1.94
N GLY A 167 3.92 -21.17 -2.98
CA GLY A 167 5.33 -21.17 -3.39
C GLY A 167 5.70 -19.99 -4.30
N THR A 168 4.74 -19.11 -4.61
CA THR A 168 4.92 -17.97 -5.51
C THR A 168 5.69 -16.81 -4.88
N PHE A 169 6.18 -15.93 -5.75
CA PHE A 169 6.83 -14.68 -5.38
C PHE A 169 5.93 -13.78 -4.52
N ASP A 170 4.61 -13.78 -4.75
CA ASP A 170 3.65 -12.99 -3.96
C ASP A 170 3.64 -13.41 -2.49
N TRP A 171 3.72 -14.72 -2.23
CA TRP A 171 3.79 -15.24 -0.87
C TRP A 171 5.13 -14.94 -0.20
N GLU A 172 6.23 -15.03 -0.95
CA GLU A 172 7.56 -14.64 -0.47
C GLU A 172 7.60 -13.16 -0.06
N MET A 173 7.06 -12.28 -0.90
CA MET A 173 6.91 -10.84 -0.61
C MET A 173 6.13 -10.60 0.68
N ARG A 174 4.99 -11.26 0.84
CA ARG A 174 4.19 -11.19 2.07
C ARG A 174 4.99 -11.65 3.29
N ASN A 175 5.70 -12.78 3.21
CA ASN A 175 6.46 -13.30 4.35
C ASN A 175 7.53 -12.30 4.82
N ILE A 176 8.25 -11.68 3.89
CA ILE A 176 9.27 -10.67 4.24
C ILE A 176 8.64 -9.43 4.88
N GLN A 177 7.51 -8.95 4.35
CA GLN A 177 6.80 -7.82 4.92
C GLN A 177 6.34 -8.11 6.36
N ILE A 178 5.78 -9.31 6.58
CA ILE A 178 5.37 -9.78 7.91
C ILE A 178 6.58 -9.92 8.83
N GLU A 179 7.70 -10.51 8.38
CA GLU A 179 8.89 -10.69 9.20
C GLU A 179 9.45 -9.35 9.72
N GLU A 180 9.59 -8.35 8.84
CA GLU A 180 10.13 -7.05 9.21
C GLU A 180 9.11 -6.21 10.00
N PHE A 181 7.82 -6.37 9.73
CA PHE A 181 6.75 -5.81 10.57
C PHE A 181 6.80 -6.38 11.99
N GLU A 182 6.83 -7.70 12.13
CA GLU A 182 6.88 -8.38 13.43
C GLU A 182 8.16 -8.05 14.21
N ARG A 183 9.28 -7.83 13.51
CA ARG A 183 10.51 -7.31 14.12
C ARG A 183 10.28 -5.91 14.70
N GLY A 184 9.73 -5.00 13.89
CA GLY A 184 9.44 -3.62 14.33
C GLY A 184 8.41 -3.56 15.45
N ARG A 185 7.35 -4.38 15.35
CA ARG A 185 6.26 -4.49 16.32
C ARG A 185 6.77 -4.91 17.69
N ARG A 186 7.49 -6.04 17.78
CA ARG A 186 8.04 -6.55 19.05
C ARG A 186 8.87 -5.50 19.79
N GLU A 187 9.72 -4.78 19.07
CA GLU A 187 10.55 -3.72 19.66
C GLU A 187 9.78 -2.43 19.96
N GLY A 188 8.80 -2.09 19.13
CA GLY A 188 8.03 -0.85 19.23
C GLY A 188 6.93 -0.91 20.29
N GLU A 189 6.28 -2.05 20.47
CA GLU A 189 5.28 -2.27 21.53
C GLU A 189 5.90 -2.11 22.93
N MET A 190 7.14 -2.59 23.12
CA MET A 190 7.91 -2.34 24.35
C MET A 190 8.18 -0.84 24.61
N LYS A 191 8.08 0.00 23.56
CA LYS A 191 8.20 1.46 23.62
C LYS A 191 6.85 2.17 23.62
N GLY A 192 5.75 1.44 23.81
CA GLY A 192 4.38 1.99 23.86
C GLY A 192 3.81 2.39 22.49
N LYS A 193 4.40 1.92 21.37
CA LYS A 193 3.85 2.16 20.03
C LYS A 193 2.82 1.09 19.68
N LYS A 194 1.80 1.48 18.89
CA LYS A 194 0.75 0.56 18.41
C LYS A 194 1.06 0.07 17.00
N PHE A 195 0.77 -1.19 16.74
CA PHE A 195 0.97 -1.82 15.45
C PHE A 195 -0.26 -2.65 15.08
N GLY A 196 -0.56 -2.78 13.79
CA GLY A 196 -1.58 -3.70 13.30
C GLY A 196 -1.29 -4.15 11.88
N VAL A 197 -1.78 -5.33 11.53
CA VAL A 197 -1.52 -5.95 10.23
C VAL A 197 -2.81 -6.33 9.53
N LEU A 198 -2.92 -5.92 8.27
CA LEU A 198 -3.94 -6.32 7.33
C LEU A 198 -3.29 -7.32 6.37
N ASP A 199 -3.33 -8.59 6.76
CA ASP A 199 -2.80 -9.67 5.94
C ASP A 199 -3.80 -10.07 4.85
N ILE A 200 -3.75 -9.35 3.73
CA ILE A 200 -4.69 -9.52 2.61
C ILE A 200 -4.20 -10.53 1.56
N THR A 201 -2.90 -10.85 1.52
CA THR A 201 -2.29 -11.55 0.38
C THR A 201 -2.97 -12.87 0.07
N ARG A 202 -3.24 -13.72 1.08
CA ARG A 202 -3.89 -15.02 0.87
C ARG A 202 -5.29 -14.87 0.28
N ALA A 203 -6.07 -13.93 0.82
CA ALA A 203 -7.42 -13.66 0.33
C ALA A 203 -7.39 -13.12 -1.10
N MET A 204 -6.43 -12.24 -1.41
CA MET A 204 -6.33 -11.62 -2.73
C MET A 204 -5.76 -12.53 -3.80
N LEU A 205 -4.92 -13.51 -3.44
CA LEU A 205 -4.50 -14.58 -4.35
C LEU A 205 -5.69 -15.37 -4.91
N MET A 206 -6.83 -15.39 -4.21
CA MET A 206 -8.05 -16.02 -4.70
C MET A 206 -8.86 -15.14 -5.65
N ARG A 207 -8.54 -13.84 -5.77
CA ARG A 207 -9.39 -12.85 -6.42
C ARG A 207 -8.89 -12.43 -7.81
N ALA A 208 -8.50 -13.41 -8.63
CA ALA A 208 -8.12 -13.16 -10.03
C ALA A 208 -9.24 -12.52 -10.88
N ASP A 209 -10.49 -12.58 -10.41
CA ASP A 209 -11.68 -11.92 -10.97
C ASP A 209 -11.77 -10.42 -10.66
N GLY A 210 -10.89 -9.90 -9.81
CA GLY A 210 -11.00 -8.54 -9.25
C GLY A 210 -10.31 -7.44 -10.04
N HIS A 211 -9.62 -7.77 -11.13
CA HIS A 211 -8.79 -6.83 -11.87
C HIS A 211 -9.56 -6.15 -13.02
N PRO A 212 -9.21 -4.89 -13.37
CA PRO A 212 -9.81 -4.21 -14.51
C PRO A 212 -9.50 -4.89 -15.86
N GLY A 213 -8.33 -5.50 -15.99
CA GLY A 213 -7.86 -6.08 -17.25
C GLY A 213 -7.89 -5.06 -18.39
N ALA A 214 -8.58 -5.37 -19.47
CA ALA A 214 -8.74 -4.49 -20.63
C ALA A 214 -9.63 -3.26 -20.35
N HIS A 215 -10.47 -3.31 -19.30
CA HIS A 215 -11.46 -2.27 -19.00
C HIS A 215 -10.88 -1.02 -18.33
N TRP A 216 -9.59 -1.04 -17.96
CA TRP A 216 -8.88 0.14 -17.46
C TRP A 216 -8.73 1.24 -18.54
N GLY A 217 -8.89 0.91 -19.83
CA GLY A 217 -8.99 1.91 -20.90
C GLY A 217 -7.67 2.59 -21.26
N ASN A 218 -6.53 1.90 -21.10
CA ASN A 218 -5.21 2.48 -21.32
C ASN A 218 -4.82 2.62 -22.78
N GLN A 219 -5.18 3.74 -23.40
CA GLN A 219 -4.68 4.06 -24.74
C GLN A 219 -3.17 4.43 -24.72
N TRP A 220 -2.64 4.89 -23.59
CA TRP A 220 -1.26 5.41 -23.45
C TRP A 220 -0.21 4.30 -23.31
N MET A 221 -0.54 3.18 -22.67
CA MET A 221 0.34 2.01 -22.53
C MET A 221 0.09 0.97 -23.63
N LYS A 222 -0.19 1.41 -24.86
CA LYS A 222 -0.42 0.52 -26.02
C LYS A 222 -1.51 -0.54 -25.79
N GLY A 223 -2.49 -0.28 -24.92
CA GLY A 223 -3.57 -1.23 -24.62
C GLY A 223 -3.19 -2.40 -23.71
N TYR A 224 -2.09 -2.33 -22.96
CA TYR A 224 -1.79 -3.38 -21.97
C TYR A 224 -2.89 -3.52 -20.91
N ASN A 225 -3.17 -4.76 -20.52
CA ASN A 225 -4.12 -5.08 -19.47
C ASN A 225 -3.60 -4.66 -18.10
N ASP A 226 -4.49 -4.13 -17.26
CA ASP A 226 -4.19 -3.88 -15.86
C ASP A 226 -4.60 -5.08 -15.00
N CYS A 227 -3.61 -5.88 -14.62
CA CYS A 227 -3.78 -7.04 -13.74
C CYS A 227 -3.10 -6.83 -12.38
N VAL A 228 -2.81 -5.57 -12.02
CA VAL A 228 -2.15 -5.17 -10.77
C VAL A 228 -3.12 -4.41 -9.88
N HIS A 229 -3.86 -3.47 -10.46
CA HIS A 229 -4.87 -2.68 -9.76
C HIS A 229 -6.19 -3.44 -9.67
N TRP A 230 -7.10 -2.93 -8.85
CA TRP A 230 -8.34 -3.59 -8.46
C TRP A 230 -9.53 -2.73 -8.86
N CYS A 231 -10.57 -3.38 -9.38
CA CYS A 231 -11.86 -2.75 -9.66
C CYS A 231 -12.46 -2.16 -8.38
N MET A 232 -13.20 -1.06 -8.53
CA MET A 232 -13.98 -0.41 -7.48
C MET A 232 -15.40 -0.15 -8.01
N PRO A 233 -16.46 -0.67 -7.37
CA PRO A 233 -16.42 -1.57 -6.21
C PRO A 233 -15.79 -2.94 -6.56
N GLY A 234 -15.19 -3.61 -5.57
CA GLY A 234 -14.46 -4.85 -5.79
C GLY A 234 -13.70 -5.39 -4.57
N PRO A 235 -12.74 -6.31 -4.74
CA PRO A 235 -12.01 -6.93 -3.62
C PRO A 235 -11.29 -5.93 -2.70
N VAL A 236 -10.89 -4.78 -3.24
CA VAL A 236 -10.26 -3.69 -2.49
C VAL A 236 -11.16 -3.13 -1.38
N ASP A 237 -12.50 -3.20 -1.54
CA ASP A 237 -13.43 -2.74 -0.51
C ASP A 237 -13.36 -3.59 0.76
N TYR A 238 -13.04 -4.89 0.63
CA TYR A 238 -12.81 -5.78 1.77
C TYR A 238 -11.54 -5.44 2.54
N TRP A 239 -10.54 -4.78 1.92
CA TRP A 239 -9.36 -4.31 2.65
C TRP A 239 -9.76 -3.28 3.71
N ASN A 240 -10.74 -2.42 3.38
CA ASN A 240 -11.31 -1.46 4.32
C ASN A 240 -12.12 -2.14 5.43
N HIS A 241 -12.78 -3.26 5.15
CA HIS A 241 -13.44 -4.04 6.20
C HIS A 241 -12.42 -4.61 7.20
N PHE A 242 -11.31 -5.16 6.70
CA PHE A 242 -10.21 -5.61 7.56
C PHE A 242 -9.58 -4.45 8.33
N LEU A 243 -9.37 -3.29 7.67
CA LEU A 243 -8.87 -2.08 8.31
C LEU A 243 -9.72 -1.68 9.52
N MET A 244 -11.04 -1.60 9.33
CA MET A 244 -11.96 -1.23 10.40
C MET A 244 -11.94 -2.25 11.55
N ALA A 245 -11.87 -3.54 11.24
CA ALA A 245 -11.76 -4.59 12.27
C ALA A 245 -10.45 -4.48 13.07
N ILE A 246 -9.32 -4.29 12.39
CA ILE A 246 -8.01 -4.14 13.03
C ILE A 246 -7.94 -2.87 13.88
N ILE A 247 -8.42 -1.73 13.38
CA ILE A 247 -8.47 -0.48 14.14
C ILE A 247 -9.37 -0.62 15.37
N ARG A 248 -10.49 -1.34 15.27
CA ARG A 248 -11.37 -1.55 16.43
C ARG A 248 -10.70 -2.39 17.52
N ASN A 249 -10.06 -3.50 17.12
CA ASN A 249 -9.41 -4.42 18.05
C ASN A 249 -8.13 -3.83 18.66
N GLU A 250 -7.20 -3.36 17.84
CA GLU A 250 -5.87 -2.90 18.27
C GLU A 250 -5.88 -1.43 18.72
N GLY A 251 -6.84 -0.64 18.23
CA GLY A 251 -7.02 0.75 18.62
C GLY A 251 -7.60 0.90 20.03
N GLY A 252 -8.22 -0.16 20.58
CA GLY A 252 -8.92 -0.13 21.86
C GLY A 252 -10.31 0.50 21.78
N LEU A 253 -10.98 0.41 20.63
CA LEU A 253 -12.35 0.91 20.45
C LEU A 253 -13.42 -0.14 20.77
N VAL A 254 -13.01 -1.36 21.16
CA VAL A 254 -13.87 -2.37 21.77
C VAL A 254 -13.49 -2.44 23.25
N SER A 255 -14.27 -1.77 24.09
CA SER A 255 -14.33 -1.98 25.54
C SER A 255 -15.65 -2.63 25.90
#